data_AF-A0A0M0LPC7-F1
#
_entry.id   AF-A0A0M0LPC7-F1
#
_cell.length_a   1.000
_cell.length_b   1.000
_cell.length_c   1.000
_cell.angle_alpha   90.00
_cell.angle_beta   90.00
_cell.angle_gamma   90.00
#
_symmetry.space_group_name_H-M   'P 1'
#
loop_
_entity.id
_entity.type
_entity.pdbx_description
1 polymer ?
#
loop_
_entity_poly.entity_id
_entity_poly.type
_entity_poly.pdbx_seq_one_letter_code
_entity_poly.pdbx_strand_id
1 'polypeptide(L)'
;MKHATLAQASLGTIALLILYADAVLRVINGLFGDGFGPLLEGPVHTFRGSRWLPPPPLPSSSSSAPRPSPPASATVVNSRLPPMYRRTANWTDVDEGIEKCAKHELLLGNLYADFAPWVDLGLRIEERQMAAAINFAEKRRGKWNSWVTDSFTPILIKDGRIYLTLGPPLKDPTNYFWTVLSDLQLLSRTTRLPDAELLLNFADTPIVYAADSGAPTEPGLPIFSYCKRERFLDVLVPGYYTPDRVCKAYREPAGKGANAAYPWHAKRRVAFARYTHFCKPQKQHDEYGRPLPPCARSWFARLARSPQGAARLDVKPLNVVNDTSDPSLAYGQQLLEAGSSLPLAEHGQYAYLLDTDGFTSAYKLQQLLAMNSLVLHHRSPWRSYYHPSLAPFVHYVPVWRSSRDDVLRLLDWLDHHDALARRIARNGQHFACEHLTQPGRLCYWQRAIELYASLQAYTPSLARRPRAFPLDALNIMCRIRDQPIVCYYNVRLPTEGAPPGYECAKPIPNERPGRFEECWYKGAQPPAL
;
A
#
# COMPACT_ATOMS: atom_id res chain seq x y z
N MET A 1 -58.04 1.76 19.37
CA MET A 1 -57.15 1.65 20.55
C MET A 1 -55.73 1.41 20.06
N LYS A 2 -54.96 2.50 19.90
CA LYS A 2 -53.59 2.51 19.34
C LYS A 2 -52.63 3.00 20.44
N HIS A 3 -52.28 2.15 21.40
CA HIS A 3 -51.16 2.37 22.35
C HIS A 3 -50.80 1.03 23.00
N ALA A 4 -50.11 0.13 22.29
CA ALA A 4 -49.58 -1.09 22.93
C ALA A 4 -48.32 -1.68 22.26
N THR A 5 -47.98 -1.32 21.02
CA THR A 5 -46.94 -2.05 20.25
C THR A 5 -45.55 -1.40 20.18
N LEU A 6 -45.30 -0.30 20.90
CA LEU A 6 -43.99 0.39 20.89
C LEU A 6 -43.11 0.11 22.12
N ALA A 7 -43.62 -0.55 23.16
CA ALA A 7 -42.88 -0.81 24.40
C ALA A 7 -42.13 -2.15 24.43
N GLN A 8 -42.43 -3.09 23.53
CA GLN A 8 -41.75 -4.40 23.50
C GLN A 8 -40.49 -4.43 22.62
N ALA A 9 -40.32 -3.50 21.68
CA ALA A 9 -39.13 -3.42 20.83
C ALA A 9 -37.91 -2.77 21.54
N SER A 10 -38.13 -1.97 22.59
CA SER A 10 -37.08 -1.28 23.34
C SER A 10 -36.45 -2.16 24.43
N LEU A 11 -37.19 -3.11 25.00
CA LEU A 11 -36.66 -4.02 26.04
C LEU A 11 -35.72 -5.10 25.48
N GLY A 12 -36.01 -5.64 24.28
CA GLY A 12 -35.13 -6.62 23.63
C GLY A 12 -33.76 -6.04 23.23
N THR A 13 -33.72 -4.77 22.84
CA THR A 13 -32.48 -4.08 22.46
C THR A 13 -31.61 -3.76 23.67
N ILE A 14 -32.22 -3.44 24.82
CA ILE A 14 -31.51 -3.21 26.09
C ILE A 14 -30.95 -4.53 26.65
N ALA A 15 -31.70 -5.63 26.57
CA ALA A 15 -31.22 -6.95 26.99
C ALA A 15 -30.01 -7.42 26.17
N LEU A 16 -30.00 -7.17 24.85
CA LEU A 16 -28.86 -7.47 23.98
C LEU A 16 -27.62 -6.62 24.29
N LEU A 17 -27.79 -5.34 24.65
CA LEU A 17 -26.69 -4.47 25.07
C LEU A 17 -26.10 -4.87 26.42
N ILE A 18 -26.93 -5.35 27.36
CA ILE A 18 -26.47 -5.85 28.66
C ILE A 18 -25.68 -7.16 28.50
N LEU A 19 -26.16 -8.09 27.66
CA LEU A 19 -25.46 -9.33 27.36
C LEU A 19 -24.13 -9.10 26.61
N TYR A 20 -24.08 -8.08 25.73
CA TYR A 20 -22.86 -7.68 25.05
C TYR A 20 -21.85 -7.03 26.00
N ALA A 21 -22.31 -6.20 26.94
CA ALA A 21 -21.46 -5.60 27.97
C ALA A 21 -20.90 -6.65 28.95
N ASP A 22 -21.70 -7.67 29.31
CA ASP A 22 -21.26 -8.77 30.19
C ASP A 22 -20.24 -9.68 29.48
N ALA A 23 -20.41 -9.93 28.18
CA ALA A 23 -19.44 -10.66 27.37
C ALA A 23 -18.11 -9.90 27.22
N VAL A 24 -18.15 -8.58 27.05
CA VAL A 24 -16.96 -7.72 26.99
C VAL A 24 -16.24 -7.67 28.34
N LEU A 25 -16.97 -7.62 29.45
CA LEU A 25 -16.39 -7.64 30.81
C LEU A 25 -15.73 -8.99 31.13
N ARG A 26 -16.30 -10.11 30.68
CA ARG A 26 -15.67 -11.45 30.83
C ARG A 26 -14.40 -11.59 29.98
N VAL A 27 -14.36 -10.99 28.79
CA VAL A 27 -13.15 -10.94 27.95
C VAL A 27 -12.08 -10.04 28.57
N ILE A 28 -12.46 -8.90 29.16
CA ILE A 28 -11.52 -8.03 29.88
C ILE A 28 -10.97 -8.72 31.12
N ASN A 29 -11.80 -9.40 31.91
CA ASN A 29 -11.35 -10.13 33.09
C ASN A 29 -10.51 -11.38 32.74
N GLY A 30 -10.73 -12.00 31.58
CA GLY A 30 -9.90 -13.10 31.08
C GLY A 30 -8.52 -12.66 30.53
N LEU A 31 -8.35 -11.38 30.20
CA LEU A 31 -7.07 -10.81 29.72
C LEU A 31 -6.14 -10.39 30.87
N PHE A 32 -6.63 -10.32 32.10
CA PHE A 32 -5.86 -10.05 33.31
C PHE A 32 -5.96 -11.25 34.25
N GLY A 33 -5.13 -12.26 33.99
CA GLY A 33 -5.05 -13.47 34.80
C GLY A 33 -4.69 -13.19 36.27
N ASP A 34 -5.21 -14.07 37.13
CA ASP A 34 -5.09 -14.08 38.57
C ASP A 34 -3.66 -13.91 39.07
N GLY A 35 -3.48 -12.92 39.95
CA GLY A 35 -2.25 -12.80 40.73
C GLY A 35 -2.12 -11.43 41.32
N PHE A 36 -2.85 -11.15 42.40
CA PHE A 36 -2.35 -10.39 43.56
C PHE A 36 -3.40 -10.41 44.67
N GLY A 37 -3.05 -11.05 45.79
CA GLY A 37 -3.57 -10.74 47.11
C GLY A 37 -2.47 -10.99 48.14
N PRO A 38 -2.57 -10.51 49.39
CA PRO A 38 -3.29 -9.33 49.89
C PRO A 38 -2.33 -8.37 50.62
N LEU A 39 -2.43 -7.06 50.37
CA LEU A 39 -1.87 -6.03 51.27
C LEU A 39 -2.79 -4.81 51.26
N LEU A 40 -3.93 -4.92 51.96
CA LEU A 40 -4.77 -3.76 52.30
C LEU A 40 -5.42 -4.00 53.67
N GLU A 41 -4.76 -3.52 54.72
CA GLU A 41 -5.44 -2.97 55.91
C GLU A 41 -5.03 -1.50 56.04
N GLY A 42 -6.00 -0.59 55.92
CA GLY A 42 -5.80 0.86 56.05
C GLY A 42 -6.98 1.64 55.47
N PRO A 43 -7.55 2.62 56.20
CA PRO A 43 -8.94 3.03 56.03
C PRO A 43 -9.21 3.90 54.79
N VAL A 44 -10.41 3.71 54.27
CA VAL A 44 -11.01 4.41 53.14
C VAL A 44 -11.11 5.91 53.42
N HIS A 45 -10.30 6.72 52.74
CA HIS A 45 -10.60 8.12 52.48
C HIS A 45 -10.90 8.32 51.00
N THR A 46 -12.14 8.75 50.76
CA THR A 46 -12.70 9.13 49.47
C THR A 46 -11.82 10.14 48.72
N PHE A 47 -11.31 9.78 47.55
CA PHE A 47 -10.83 10.75 46.57
C PHE A 47 -11.58 10.57 45.24
N ARG A 48 -12.29 11.65 44.87
CA ARG A 48 -13.01 11.81 43.60
C ARG A 48 -12.06 11.60 42.42
N GLY A 49 -12.55 10.86 41.42
CA GLY A 49 -11.81 10.55 40.20
C GLY A 49 -11.39 11.78 39.39
N SER A 50 -10.12 11.78 38.97
CA SER A 50 -9.60 12.66 37.93
C SER A 50 -9.87 12.03 36.56
N ARG A 51 -10.74 12.70 35.83
CA ARG A 51 -11.09 12.46 34.42
C ARG A 51 -9.87 12.60 33.51
N TRP A 52 -9.86 11.74 32.49
CA TRP A 52 -9.20 11.96 31.21
C TRP A 52 -9.47 13.38 30.67
N LEU A 53 -8.42 14.14 30.38
CA LEU A 53 -8.51 15.41 29.65
C LEU A 53 -7.98 15.20 28.22
N PRO A 54 -8.83 15.33 27.18
CA PRO A 54 -8.35 15.55 25.82
C PRO A 54 -7.72 16.96 25.71
N PRO A 55 -6.90 17.24 24.68
CA PRO A 55 -6.28 18.56 24.48
C PRO A 55 -7.33 19.68 24.32
N PRO A 56 -6.97 20.95 24.59
CA PRO A 56 -7.92 22.05 24.70
C PRO A 56 -8.58 22.39 23.35
N PRO A 57 -9.86 22.84 23.34
CA PRO A 57 -10.53 23.27 22.12
C PRO A 57 -10.08 24.67 21.68
N LEU A 58 -10.00 24.89 20.37
CA LEU A 58 -9.75 26.20 19.73
C LEU A 58 -11.08 26.95 19.49
N PRO A 59 -11.04 28.31 19.37
CA PRO A 59 -12.22 29.15 19.54
C PRO A 59 -13.26 28.99 18.44
N SER A 60 -14.53 29.05 18.86
CA SER A 60 -15.74 28.81 18.07
C SER A 60 -15.98 29.91 17.03
N SER A 61 -16.12 29.52 15.76
CA SER A 61 -16.98 30.22 14.80
C SER A 61 -18.08 29.28 14.34
N SER A 62 -19.31 29.77 14.46
CA SER A 62 -20.55 29.10 14.12
C SER A 62 -20.72 29.00 12.61
N SER A 63 -20.69 27.79 12.05
CA SER A 63 -21.51 27.47 10.88
C SER A 63 -21.87 25.97 10.86
N SER A 64 -23.14 25.71 10.68
CA SER A 64 -23.76 24.39 10.63
C SER A 64 -23.45 23.71 9.29
N ALA A 65 -22.55 22.72 9.30
CA ALA A 65 -22.43 21.74 8.22
C ALA A 65 -22.68 20.33 8.79
N PRO A 66 -23.43 19.45 8.09
CA PRO A 66 -23.74 18.12 8.59
C PRO A 66 -22.48 17.25 8.64
N ARG A 67 -22.30 16.51 9.74
CA ARG A 67 -21.21 15.54 9.91
C ARG A 67 -21.30 14.45 8.84
N PRO A 68 -20.19 14.03 8.21
CA PRO A 68 -20.18 12.82 7.39
C PRO A 68 -20.42 11.59 8.28
N SER A 69 -21.29 10.70 7.83
CA SER A 69 -21.55 9.40 8.46
C SER A 69 -20.28 8.56 8.50
N PRO A 70 -20.08 7.72 9.54
CA PRO A 70 -18.97 6.78 9.58
C PRO A 70 -19.06 5.81 8.38
N PRO A 71 -17.92 5.34 7.83
CA PRO A 71 -17.94 4.32 6.80
C PRO A 71 -18.67 3.09 7.32
N ALA A 72 -19.50 2.50 6.48
CA ALA A 72 -20.22 1.27 6.80
C ALA A 72 -19.23 0.23 7.34
N SER A 73 -19.54 -0.36 8.49
CA SER A 73 -18.72 -1.43 9.06
C SER A 73 -18.51 -2.54 8.03
N ALA A 74 -17.34 -3.19 8.03
CA ALA A 74 -17.01 -4.31 7.14
C ALA A 74 -18.10 -5.41 7.11
N THR A 75 -18.88 -5.52 8.18
CA THR A 75 -20.07 -6.37 8.32
C THR A 75 -21.17 -6.07 7.31
N VAL A 76 -21.39 -4.79 6.98
CA VAL A 76 -22.43 -4.37 6.02
C VAL A 76 -22.02 -4.67 4.58
N VAL A 77 -20.73 -4.55 4.24
CA VAL A 77 -20.20 -4.91 2.92
C VAL A 77 -20.25 -6.42 2.71
N ASN A 78 -19.90 -7.21 3.72
CA ASN A 78 -20.01 -8.68 3.69
C ASN A 78 -21.43 -9.19 3.43
N SER A 79 -22.46 -8.47 3.89
CA SER A 79 -23.86 -8.86 3.70
C SER A 79 -24.38 -8.68 2.27
N ARG A 80 -23.75 -7.80 1.49
CA ARG A 80 -24.15 -7.45 0.11
C ARG A 80 -23.47 -8.31 -0.96
N LEU A 81 -22.42 -9.03 -0.60
CA LEU A 81 -21.76 -9.98 -1.50
C LEU A 81 -22.69 -11.19 -1.80
N PRO A 82 -22.73 -11.69 -3.06
CA PRO A 82 -23.46 -12.90 -3.41
C PRO A 82 -23.12 -14.09 -2.49
N PRO A 83 -24.05 -15.04 -2.23
CA PRO A 83 -23.83 -16.16 -1.31
C PRO A 83 -22.56 -17.00 -1.58
N MET A 84 -22.09 -17.06 -2.83
CA MET A 84 -20.84 -17.73 -3.20
C MET A 84 -19.58 -17.07 -2.60
N TYR A 85 -19.62 -15.78 -2.28
CA TYR A 85 -18.53 -15.00 -1.68
C TYR A 85 -18.66 -14.85 -0.16
N ARG A 86 -19.82 -15.21 0.42
CA ARG A 86 -20.00 -15.35 1.88
C ARG A 86 -19.36 -16.63 2.42
N ARG A 87 -19.04 -17.60 1.55
CA ARG A 87 -18.22 -18.76 1.91
C ARG A 87 -16.74 -18.37 1.97
N THR A 88 -16.36 -17.60 2.98
CA THR A 88 -14.99 -17.61 3.49
C THR A 88 -14.69 -18.83 4.36
N ALA A 89 -15.63 -19.77 4.51
CA ALA A 89 -15.53 -20.83 5.52
C ALA A 89 -15.63 -22.29 5.01
N ASN A 90 -15.71 -22.58 3.71
CA ASN A 90 -15.81 -23.99 3.25
C ASN A 90 -15.30 -24.19 1.80
N TRP A 91 -14.03 -23.87 1.58
CA TRP A 91 -13.20 -24.48 0.52
C TRP A 91 -12.15 -25.36 1.23
N THR A 92 -12.61 -26.47 1.79
CA THR A 92 -11.82 -27.43 2.58
C THR A 92 -11.02 -28.40 1.72
N ASP A 93 -10.38 -27.94 0.65
CA ASP A 93 -9.46 -28.77 -0.15
C ASP A 93 -8.22 -28.00 -0.63
N VAL A 94 -7.83 -26.94 0.10
CA VAL A 94 -6.52 -26.27 -0.05
C VAL A 94 -6.01 -25.83 1.34
N ASP A 95 -5.83 -26.80 2.23
CA ASP A 95 -5.71 -26.57 3.69
C ASP A 95 -4.41 -25.89 4.18
N GLU A 96 -3.42 -25.60 3.33
CA GLU A 96 -2.21 -24.86 3.78
C GLU A 96 -2.20 -23.36 3.45
N GLY A 97 -3.05 -22.90 2.51
CA GLY A 97 -3.03 -21.52 2.02
C GLY A 97 -3.88 -20.56 2.85
N ILE A 98 -5.06 -21.01 3.30
CA ILE A 98 -6.06 -20.18 3.98
C ILE A 98 -5.60 -19.83 5.41
N GLU A 99 -4.99 -20.77 6.14
CA GLU A 99 -4.48 -20.54 7.49
C GLU A 99 -3.36 -19.48 7.53
N LYS A 100 -2.57 -19.40 6.45
CA LYS A 100 -1.53 -18.36 6.28
C LYS A 100 -2.13 -16.98 6.04
N CYS A 101 -3.27 -16.88 5.35
CA CYS A 101 -3.88 -15.60 5.00
C CYS A 101 -4.83 -15.03 6.06
N ALA A 102 -5.36 -15.86 6.98
CA ALA A 102 -6.21 -15.42 8.08
C ALA A 102 -5.54 -14.33 8.94
N LYS A 103 -4.22 -14.42 9.15
CA LYS A 103 -3.43 -13.41 9.90
C LYS A 103 -3.35 -12.04 9.21
N HIS A 104 -3.76 -11.95 7.94
CA HIS A 104 -3.69 -10.73 7.14
C HIS A 104 -5.08 -10.17 6.79
N GLU A 105 -6.15 -10.68 7.42
CA GLU A 105 -7.54 -10.23 7.17
C GLU A 105 -7.74 -8.73 7.33
N LEU A 106 -6.97 -8.09 8.22
CA LEU A 106 -6.97 -6.63 8.41
C LEU A 106 -6.67 -5.83 7.13
N LEU A 107 -5.99 -6.43 6.15
CA LEU A 107 -5.72 -5.80 4.86
C LEU A 107 -6.87 -6.02 3.86
N LEU A 108 -7.60 -7.15 3.97
CA LEU A 108 -8.57 -7.57 2.97
C LEU A 108 -9.81 -6.67 2.94
N GLY A 109 -10.16 -6.01 4.05
CA GLY A 109 -11.22 -5.00 4.08
C GLY A 109 -11.01 -3.88 3.04
N ASN A 110 -9.75 -3.49 2.80
CA ASN A 110 -9.41 -2.45 1.84
C ASN A 110 -9.63 -2.94 0.40
N LEU A 111 -9.26 -4.20 0.15
CA LEU A 111 -9.46 -4.85 -1.13
C LEU A 111 -10.95 -4.96 -1.47
N TYR A 112 -11.78 -5.40 -0.52
CA TYR A 112 -13.22 -5.46 -0.72
C TYR A 112 -13.84 -4.09 -0.98
N ALA A 113 -13.39 -3.05 -0.27
CA ALA A 113 -13.85 -1.68 -0.50
C ALA A 113 -13.47 -1.17 -1.90
N ASP A 114 -12.34 -1.60 -2.45
CA ASP A 114 -11.91 -1.25 -3.80
C ASP A 114 -12.70 -1.98 -4.90
N PHE A 115 -13.16 -3.21 -4.63
CA PHE A 115 -14.03 -3.95 -5.53
C PHE A 115 -15.51 -3.54 -5.42
N ALA A 116 -15.95 -2.97 -4.29
CA ALA A 116 -17.35 -2.67 -4.04
C ALA A 116 -18.03 -1.84 -5.15
N PRO A 117 -17.43 -0.75 -5.69
CA PRO A 117 -18.04 0.00 -6.79
C PRO A 117 -18.33 -0.85 -8.02
N TRP A 118 -17.46 -1.82 -8.34
CA TRP A 118 -17.61 -2.70 -9.49
C TRP A 118 -18.71 -3.73 -9.30
N VAL A 119 -18.85 -4.24 -8.06
CA VAL A 119 -19.93 -5.15 -7.67
C VAL A 119 -21.27 -4.42 -7.63
N ASP A 120 -21.32 -3.20 -7.11
CA ASP A 120 -22.53 -2.37 -7.04
C ASP A 120 -23.04 -2.01 -8.46
N LEU A 121 -22.12 -1.84 -9.42
CA LEU A 121 -22.46 -1.69 -10.85
C LEU A 121 -22.97 -2.99 -11.50
N GLY A 122 -22.95 -4.11 -10.79
CA GLY A 122 -23.31 -5.42 -11.34
C GLY A 122 -22.36 -5.88 -12.44
N LEU A 123 -21.10 -5.43 -12.44
CA LEU A 123 -20.15 -5.72 -13.51
C LEU A 123 -19.98 -7.22 -13.69
N ARG A 124 -20.17 -7.66 -14.94
CA ARG A 124 -19.80 -8.98 -15.44
C ARG A 124 -18.89 -8.77 -16.63
N ILE A 125 -17.61 -9.06 -16.47
CA ILE A 125 -16.58 -8.83 -17.50
C ILE A 125 -16.77 -9.87 -18.59
N GLU A 126 -17.24 -9.43 -19.74
CA GLU A 126 -17.37 -10.25 -20.95
C GLU A 126 -16.04 -10.27 -21.74
N GLU A 127 -15.79 -11.34 -22.50
CA GLU A 127 -14.57 -11.49 -23.29
C GLU A 127 -14.34 -10.29 -24.24
N ARG A 128 -15.41 -9.75 -24.83
CA ARG A 128 -15.33 -8.58 -25.73
C ARG A 128 -14.84 -7.32 -25.01
N GLN A 129 -15.20 -7.13 -23.74
CA GLN A 129 -14.77 -5.98 -22.96
C GLN A 129 -13.28 -6.10 -22.60
N MET A 130 -12.86 -7.30 -22.18
CA MET A 130 -11.44 -7.55 -21.93
C MET A 130 -10.60 -7.41 -23.21
N ALA A 131 -11.05 -7.96 -24.33
CA ALA A 131 -10.38 -7.78 -25.62
C ALA A 131 -10.27 -6.29 -26.02
N ALA A 132 -11.32 -5.50 -25.79
CA ALA A 132 -11.29 -4.06 -26.02
C ALA A 132 -10.26 -3.35 -25.11
N ALA A 133 -10.17 -3.74 -23.83
CA ALA A 133 -9.18 -3.20 -22.90
C ALA A 133 -7.73 -3.57 -23.27
N ILE A 134 -7.50 -4.79 -23.77
CA ILE A 134 -6.20 -5.23 -24.29
C ILE A 134 -5.83 -4.45 -25.55
N ASN A 135 -6.77 -4.25 -26.46
CA ASN A 135 -6.55 -3.42 -27.65
C ASN A 135 -6.27 -1.96 -27.28
N PHE A 136 -6.94 -1.44 -26.24
CA PHE A 136 -6.67 -0.13 -25.66
C PHE A 136 -5.23 -0.04 -25.12
N ALA A 137 -4.76 -1.09 -24.44
CA ALA A 137 -3.37 -1.22 -23.96
C ALA A 137 -2.37 -1.17 -25.11
N GLU A 138 -2.60 -2.00 -26.13
CA GLU A 138 -1.70 -2.15 -27.27
C GLU A 138 -1.54 -0.85 -28.06
N LYS A 139 -2.64 -0.15 -28.38
CA LYS A 139 -2.61 1.13 -29.12
C LYS A 139 -1.80 2.23 -28.43
N ARG A 140 -1.53 2.05 -27.14
CA ARG A 140 -0.89 2.99 -26.24
C ARG A 140 0.57 2.63 -25.95
N ARG A 141 0.98 1.40 -26.28
CA ARG A 141 2.35 0.89 -26.10
C ARG A 141 3.36 1.65 -26.97
N GLY A 142 4.51 1.98 -26.40
CA GLY A 142 5.66 2.62 -27.05
C GLY A 142 5.59 4.15 -27.17
N LYS A 143 4.44 4.78 -26.87
CA LYS A 143 4.24 6.23 -27.06
C LYS A 143 4.90 7.03 -25.94
N TRP A 144 6.02 7.69 -26.28
CA TRP A 144 6.95 8.43 -25.40
C TRP A 144 6.33 9.50 -24.48
N ASN A 145 5.24 10.15 -24.88
CA ASN A 145 4.70 11.32 -24.16
C ASN A 145 3.58 11.00 -23.17
N SER A 146 3.48 9.76 -22.74
CA SER A 146 2.41 9.36 -21.86
C SER A 146 2.95 8.52 -20.71
N TRP A 147 3.19 9.24 -19.62
CA TRP A 147 3.42 8.75 -18.25
C TRP A 147 2.35 7.75 -17.74
N VAL A 148 1.39 7.37 -18.59
CA VAL A 148 0.19 6.58 -18.32
C VAL A 148 0.14 5.31 -19.21
N THR A 149 1.00 5.13 -20.23
CA THR A 149 0.73 4.14 -21.30
C THR A 149 1.77 3.05 -21.54
N ASP A 150 3.03 3.22 -21.14
CA ASP A 150 4.03 2.14 -21.27
C ASP A 150 3.94 1.10 -20.13
N SER A 151 2.98 1.28 -19.22
CA SER A 151 2.89 0.57 -17.96
C SER A 151 1.63 -0.29 -17.80
N PHE A 152 0.76 -0.35 -18.81
CA PHE A 152 -0.47 -1.13 -18.73
C PHE A 152 -0.26 -2.52 -19.32
N THR A 153 -0.32 -3.55 -18.47
CA THR A 153 0.01 -4.93 -18.85
C THR A 153 -1.16 -5.87 -18.54
N PRO A 154 -1.81 -6.43 -19.57
CA PRO A 154 -2.79 -7.47 -19.38
C PRO A 154 -2.11 -8.80 -19.00
N ILE A 155 -2.59 -9.42 -17.92
CA ILE A 155 -2.12 -10.70 -17.41
C ILE A 155 -3.22 -11.73 -17.64
N LEU A 156 -2.83 -12.87 -18.17
CA LEU A 156 -3.67 -14.06 -18.30
C LEU A 156 -3.18 -15.11 -17.31
N ILE A 157 -4.09 -15.71 -16.56
CA ILE A 157 -3.84 -16.85 -15.68
C ILE A 157 -4.65 -18.01 -16.25
N LYS A 158 -3.96 -19.10 -16.57
CA LYS A 158 -4.59 -20.31 -17.11
C LYS A 158 -3.95 -21.54 -16.50
N ASP A 159 -4.78 -22.41 -15.90
CA ASP A 159 -4.37 -23.66 -15.25
C ASP A 159 -3.27 -23.43 -14.19
N GLY A 160 -3.41 -22.35 -13.42
CA GLY A 160 -2.45 -21.94 -12.38
C GLY A 160 -1.15 -21.30 -12.92
N ARG A 161 -0.96 -21.23 -14.25
CA ARG A 161 0.21 -20.58 -14.87
C ARG A 161 -0.12 -19.15 -15.29
N ILE A 162 0.86 -18.26 -15.18
CA ILE A 162 0.72 -16.84 -15.46
C ILE A 162 1.37 -16.49 -16.80
N TYR A 163 0.71 -15.66 -17.59
CA TYR A 163 1.12 -15.21 -18.90
C TYR A 163 0.98 -13.69 -19.03
N LEU A 164 1.98 -13.03 -19.63
CA LEU A 164 1.89 -11.64 -20.08
C LEU A 164 1.26 -11.61 -21.47
N THR A 165 0.05 -11.06 -21.61
CA THR A 165 -0.70 -11.10 -22.89
C THR A 165 -0.04 -10.30 -24.00
N LEU A 166 0.68 -9.24 -23.62
CA LEU A 166 1.42 -8.39 -24.54
C LEU A 166 2.94 -8.55 -24.38
N GLY A 167 3.45 -9.41 -23.49
CA GLY A 167 4.88 -9.45 -23.15
C GLY A 167 5.33 -8.24 -22.29
N PRO A 168 6.63 -8.14 -21.96
CA PRO A 168 7.15 -7.05 -21.14
C PRO A 168 7.13 -5.69 -21.88
N PRO A 169 7.16 -4.55 -21.16
CA PRO A 169 7.26 -3.22 -21.76
C PRO A 169 8.42 -3.12 -22.77
N LEU A 170 8.23 -2.32 -23.83
CA LEU A 170 9.24 -2.14 -24.89
C LEU A 170 10.40 -1.20 -24.48
N LYS A 171 10.31 -0.58 -23.31
CA LYS A 171 11.32 0.29 -22.71
C LYS A 171 11.58 -0.16 -21.27
N ASP A 172 12.74 0.23 -20.72
CA ASP A 172 13.24 -0.18 -19.41
C ASP A 172 12.14 -0.34 -18.36
N PRO A 173 11.74 -1.59 -18.04
CA PRO A 173 10.68 -1.84 -17.07
C PRO A 173 11.07 -1.34 -15.70
N THR A 174 10.12 -0.70 -15.02
CA THR A 174 10.38 -0.14 -13.69
C THR A 174 10.65 -1.25 -12.69
N ASN A 175 11.37 -0.89 -11.63
CA ASN A 175 11.54 -1.71 -10.45
C ASN A 175 10.22 -2.26 -9.86
N TYR A 176 9.14 -1.47 -9.96
CA TYR A 176 7.78 -1.89 -9.60
C TYR A 176 7.29 -3.06 -10.45
N PHE A 177 7.46 -2.99 -11.78
CA PHE A 177 7.12 -4.07 -12.71
C PHE A 177 7.75 -5.40 -12.28
N TRP A 178 9.06 -5.40 -12.05
CA TRP A 178 9.79 -6.61 -11.68
C TRP A 178 9.35 -7.22 -10.35
N THR A 179 9.07 -6.38 -9.36
CA THR A 179 8.69 -6.89 -8.04
C THR A 179 7.31 -7.51 -8.06
N VAL A 180 6.35 -6.91 -8.78
CA VAL A 180 5.02 -7.51 -8.95
C VAL A 180 5.10 -8.82 -9.71
N LEU A 181 5.89 -8.89 -10.79
CA LEU A 181 6.08 -10.15 -11.50
C LEU A 181 6.73 -11.23 -10.62
N SER A 182 7.68 -10.85 -9.77
CA SER A 182 8.28 -11.78 -8.81
C SER A 182 7.26 -12.28 -7.78
N ASP A 183 6.40 -11.41 -7.25
CA ASP A 183 5.33 -11.80 -6.33
C ASP A 183 4.34 -12.76 -7.01
N LEU A 184 3.92 -12.44 -8.23
CA LEU A 184 2.99 -13.26 -9.01
C LEU A 184 3.58 -14.62 -9.37
N GLN A 185 4.85 -14.66 -9.78
CA GLN A 185 5.55 -15.92 -10.09
C GLN A 185 5.75 -16.78 -8.83
N LEU A 186 6.05 -16.17 -7.68
CA LEU A 186 6.12 -16.90 -6.43
C LEU A 186 4.74 -17.46 -6.06
N LEU A 187 3.71 -16.64 -6.16
CA LEU A 187 2.33 -17.02 -5.86
C LEU A 187 1.86 -18.19 -6.74
N SER A 188 2.14 -18.18 -8.04
CA SER A 188 1.72 -19.27 -8.95
C SER A 188 2.43 -20.59 -8.68
N ARG A 189 3.60 -20.57 -8.03
CA ARG A 189 4.34 -21.78 -7.63
C ARG A 189 3.86 -22.34 -6.30
N THR A 190 3.32 -21.49 -5.43
CA THR A 190 2.88 -21.90 -4.08
C THR A 190 1.37 -22.10 -3.96
N THR A 191 0.60 -21.58 -4.92
CA THR A 191 -0.85 -21.54 -4.86
C THR A 191 -1.44 -21.79 -6.25
N ARG A 192 -2.46 -22.65 -6.33
CA ARG A 192 -3.23 -22.85 -7.56
C ARG A 192 -4.21 -21.68 -7.74
N LEU A 193 -3.84 -20.73 -8.60
CA LEU A 193 -4.67 -19.57 -8.91
C LEU A 193 -5.84 -19.94 -9.84
N PRO A 194 -7.01 -19.29 -9.70
CA PRO A 194 -8.11 -19.47 -10.64
C PRO A 194 -7.77 -18.90 -12.02
N ASP A 195 -8.41 -19.43 -13.05
CA ASP A 195 -8.32 -18.85 -14.39
C ASP A 195 -8.85 -17.41 -14.35
N ALA A 196 -8.03 -16.46 -14.78
CA ALA A 196 -8.36 -15.04 -14.76
C ALA A 196 -7.69 -14.31 -15.91
N GLU A 197 -8.25 -13.18 -16.33
CA GLU A 197 -7.58 -12.23 -17.20
C GLU A 197 -7.76 -10.85 -16.59
N LEU A 198 -6.66 -10.19 -16.22
CA LEU A 198 -6.67 -8.98 -15.41
C LEU A 198 -5.73 -7.92 -15.96
N LEU A 199 -5.89 -6.70 -15.47
CA LEU A 199 -5.25 -5.51 -16.02
C LEU A 199 -4.38 -4.85 -14.94
N LEU A 200 -3.06 -4.86 -15.13
CA LEU A 200 -2.10 -4.22 -14.23
C LEU A 200 -1.63 -2.88 -14.77
N ASN A 201 -1.59 -1.88 -13.90
CA ASN A 201 -0.97 -0.60 -14.15
C ASN A 201 0.34 -0.47 -13.34
N PHE A 202 1.44 -0.24 -14.06
CA PHE A 202 2.78 -0.03 -13.55
C PHE A 202 3.22 1.44 -13.53
N ALA A 203 2.32 2.37 -13.87
CA ALA A 203 2.60 3.79 -13.85
C ALA A 203 2.45 4.35 -12.44
N ASP A 204 3.05 5.51 -12.19
CA ASP A 204 2.94 6.21 -10.90
C ASP A 204 1.51 6.68 -10.60
N THR A 205 0.70 6.89 -11.63
CA THR A 205 -0.68 7.41 -11.50
C THR A 205 -1.73 6.35 -11.78
N PRO A 206 -2.83 6.34 -10.99
CA PRO A 206 -4.02 5.54 -11.29
C PRO A 206 -4.70 6.00 -12.59
N ILE A 207 -5.52 5.13 -13.19
CA ILE A 207 -6.06 5.31 -14.53
C ILE A 207 -7.57 5.60 -14.51
N VAL A 208 -8.35 4.82 -13.74
CA VAL A 208 -9.81 4.82 -13.84
C VAL A 208 -10.39 5.81 -12.84
N TYR A 209 -11.05 6.86 -13.33
CA TYR A 209 -11.79 7.78 -12.46
C TYR A 209 -13.29 7.51 -12.54
N ALA A 210 -14.01 7.85 -11.46
CA ALA A 210 -15.45 7.94 -11.49
C ALA A 210 -15.83 9.24 -12.23
N ALA A 211 -16.56 9.12 -13.34
CA ALA A 211 -17.17 10.27 -14.00
C ALA A 211 -18.25 10.90 -13.10
N ASP A 212 -18.68 12.13 -13.41
CA ASP A 212 -19.77 12.80 -12.68
C ASP A 212 -21.08 12.00 -12.70
N SER A 213 -21.26 11.15 -13.72
CA SER A 213 -22.37 10.20 -13.85
C SER A 213 -22.25 8.96 -12.95
N GLY A 214 -21.15 8.81 -12.22
CA GLY A 214 -20.79 7.60 -11.47
C GLY A 214 -20.23 6.46 -12.34
N ALA A 215 -20.24 6.61 -13.66
CA ALA A 215 -19.71 5.59 -14.57
C ALA A 215 -18.16 5.57 -14.58
N PRO A 216 -17.53 4.39 -14.70
CA PRO A 216 -16.09 4.29 -14.84
C PRO A 216 -15.65 4.78 -16.22
N THR A 217 -14.52 5.46 -16.27
CA THR A 217 -13.91 5.87 -17.55
C THR A 217 -13.24 4.70 -18.26
N GLU A 218 -12.91 4.88 -19.54
CA GLU A 218 -12.20 3.85 -20.31
C GLU A 218 -10.97 3.31 -19.54
N PRO A 219 -10.74 1.99 -19.53
CA PRO A 219 -11.42 0.97 -20.34
C PRO A 219 -12.74 0.44 -19.74
N GLY A 220 -13.25 1.01 -18.65
CA GLY A 220 -14.50 0.58 -18.03
C GLY A 220 -14.40 -0.74 -17.26
N LEU A 221 -13.17 -1.15 -16.91
CA LEU A 221 -12.87 -2.37 -16.16
C LEU A 221 -12.00 -2.07 -14.94
N PRO A 222 -12.04 -2.91 -13.89
CA PRO A 222 -11.12 -2.79 -12.77
C PRO A 222 -9.67 -2.91 -13.27
N ILE A 223 -8.85 -1.94 -12.86
CA ILE A 223 -7.40 -1.91 -13.10
C ILE A 223 -6.69 -1.97 -11.76
N PHE A 224 -5.69 -2.83 -11.66
CA PHE A 224 -4.82 -2.92 -10.49
C PHE A 224 -3.72 -1.86 -10.54
N SER A 225 -3.68 -0.99 -9.53
CA SER A 225 -2.68 0.08 -9.39
C SER A 225 -2.09 0.06 -7.97
N TYR A 226 -0.85 0.51 -7.76
CA TYR A 226 -0.28 0.48 -6.40
C TYR A 226 -0.80 1.61 -5.49
N CYS A 227 -1.26 2.71 -6.07
CA CYS A 227 -1.79 3.85 -5.33
C CYS A 227 -2.94 4.54 -6.06
N LYS A 228 -3.78 5.24 -5.29
CA LYS A 228 -4.86 6.06 -5.80
C LYS A 228 -5.27 7.16 -4.83
N ARG A 229 -6.15 8.06 -5.28
CA ARG A 229 -6.87 9.05 -4.46
C ARG A 229 -8.37 8.83 -4.62
N GLU A 230 -9.17 9.50 -3.79
CA GLU A 230 -10.61 9.22 -3.61
C GLU A 230 -11.43 9.09 -4.91
N ARG A 231 -11.16 9.94 -5.91
CA ARG A 231 -11.87 9.92 -7.20
C ARG A 231 -11.57 8.74 -8.14
N PHE A 232 -10.62 7.87 -7.80
CA PHE A 232 -10.19 6.76 -8.65
C PHE A 232 -10.78 5.43 -8.21
N LEU A 233 -11.19 4.64 -9.21
CA LEU A 233 -11.82 3.33 -9.07
C LEU A 233 -10.83 2.16 -9.22
N ASP A 234 -9.55 2.44 -9.50
CA ASP A 234 -8.48 1.45 -9.51
C ASP A 234 -8.51 0.60 -8.23
N VAL A 235 -8.23 -0.70 -8.34
CA VAL A 235 -8.11 -1.60 -7.20
C VAL A 235 -6.65 -1.59 -6.73
N LEU A 236 -6.44 -1.31 -5.45
CA LEU A 236 -5.09 -1.18 -4.91
C LEU A 236 -4.44 -2.54 -4.68
N VAL A 237 -3.21 -2.69 -5.16
CA VAL A 237 -2.38 -3.90 -5.01
C VAL A 237 -0.99 -3.57 -4.45
N PRO A 238 -0.25 -4.58 -3.93
CA PRO A 238 1.09 -4.36 -3.41
C PRO A 238 2.08 -3.74 -4.41
N GLY A 239 2.77 -2.69 -3.96
CA GLY A 239 3.71 -1.89 -4.75
C GLY A 239 5.15 -2.41 -4.80
N TYR A 240 6.10 -1.57 -5.23
CA TYR A 240 7.51 -1.95 -5.44
C TYR A 240 8.24 -2.43 -4.18
N TYR A 241 8.26 -1.65 -3.10
CA TYR A 241 9.10 -2.02 -1.96
C TYR A 241 8.43 -3.07 -1.07
N THR A 242 9.24 -3.76 -0.28
CA THR A 242 8.82 -4.62 0.84
C THR A 242 9.65 -4.27 2.10
N PRO A 243 9.06 -4.32 3.31
CA PRO A 243 9.82 -4.11 4.53
C PRO A 243 10.62 -5.34 4.98
N ASP A 244 10.58 -6.50 4.29
CA ASP A 244 11.21 -7.76 4.74
C ASP A 244 12.65 -7.60 5.25
N ARG A 245 13.51 -6.88 4.48
CA ARG A 245 14.91 -6.66 4.87
C ARG A 245 15.04 -5.82 6.13
N VAL A 246 14.19 -4.79 6.28
CA VAL A 246 14.17 -3.93 7.47
C VAL A 246 13.66 -4.74 8.67
N CYS A 247 12.53 -5.44 8.50
CA CYS A 247 11.96 -6.30 9.53
C CYS A 247 12.96 -7.36 10.01
N LYS A 248 13.70 -7.99 9.11
CA LYS A 248 14.77 -8.94 9.47
C LYS A 248 15.84 -8.24 10.33
N ALA A 249 16.35 -7.10 9.90
CA ALA A 249 17.38 -6.36 10.63
C ALA A 249 16.94 -5.93 12.04
N TYR A 250 15.65 -5.65 12.24
CA TYR A 250 15.09 -5.23 13.53
C TYR A 250 14.54 -6.37 14.40
N ARG A 251 14.23 -7.55 13.83
CA ARG A 251 13.78 -8.75 14.57
C ARG A 251 14.92 -9.64 15.08
N GLU A 252 16.17 -9.26 14.85
CA GLU A 252 17.34 -9.97 15.39
C GLU A 252 17.24 -10.13 16.93
N PRO A 253 17.80 -11.20 17.50
CA PRO A 253 17.76 -11.46 18.94
C PRO A 253 18.29 -10.28 19.78
N ALA A 254 17.89 -10.23 21.06
CA ALA A 254 18.34 -9.21 21.99
C ALA A 254 19.87 -9.08 22.00
N GLY A 255 20.37 -7.84 21.86
CA GLY A 255 21.80 -7.55 21.77
C GLY A 255 22.38 -7.63 20.35
N LYS A 256 21.58 -7.95 19.32
CA LYS A 256 22.00 -7.97 17.91
C LYS A 256 21.08 -7.12 17.02
N GLY A 257 21.53 -6.86 15.79
CA GLY A 257 20.77 -6.16 14.75
C GLY A 257 20.51 -4.67 15.01
N ALA A 258 19.61 -4.09 14.23
CA ALA A 258 19.35 -2.65 14.20
C ALA A 258 18.69 -2.12 15.49
N ASN A 259 17.94 -2.98 16.20
CA ASN A 259 17.36 -2.62 17.50
C ASN A 259 18.42 -2.45 18.59
N ALA A 260 19.49 -3.26 18.56
CA ALA A 260 20.63 -3.11 19.46
C ALA A 260 21.55 -1.95 19.04
N ALA A 261 21.74 -1.74 17.74
CA ALA A 261 22.54 -0.63 17.22
C ALA A 261 21.90 0.75 17.50
N TYR A 262 20.57 0.83 17.46
CA TYR A 262 19.82 2.07 17.66
C TYR A 262 18.70 1.90 18.71
N PRO A 263 19.05 1.75 20.00
CA PRO A 263 18.05 1.60 21.05
C PRO A 263 17.28 2.92 21.25
N TRP A 264 16.00 2.82 21.58
CA TRP A 264 15.09 3.99 21.65
C TRP A 264 15.63 5.19 22.43
N HIS A 265 16.21 4.93 23.61
CA HIS A 265 16.72 5.98 24.50
C HIS A 265 17.94 6.73 23.94
N ALA A 266 18.69 6.14 23.00
CA ALA A 266 19.87 6.74 22.39
C ALA A 266 19.58 7.46 21.07
N LYS A 267 18.33 7.43 20.59
CA LYS A 267 17.95 8.03 19.30
C LYS A 267 17.96 9.56 19.39
N ARG A 268 18.38 10.20 18.29
CA ARG A 268 18.33 11.66 18.13
C ARG A 268 16.88 12.13 18.09
N ARG A 269 16.55 13.13 18.90
CA ARG A 269 15.19 13.70 19.06
C ARG A 269 14.89 14.80 18.04
N VAL A 270 15.12 14.48 16.77
CA VAL A 270 14.80 15.33 15.62
C VAL A 270 14.05 14.51 14.58
N ALA A 271 13.13 15.13 13.84
CA ALA A 271 12.49 14.47 12.71
C ALA A 271 13.43 14.43 11.52
N PHE A 272 13.68 13.24 11.03
CA PHE A 272 14.62 13.01 9.95
C PHE A 272 13.91 12.61 8.66
N ALA A 273 14.44 13.12 7.55
CA ALA A 273 14.21 12.50 6.27
C ALA A 273 15.21 12.87 5.17
N ARG A 274 15.32 11.94 4.21
CA ARG A 274 16.04 12.09 2.96
C ARG A 274 15.20 11.57 1.80
N TYR A 275 14.99 12.38 0.78
CA TYR A 275 14.22 12.00 -0.41
C TYR A 275 14.85 12.60 -1.64
N THR A 276 14.65 12.01 -2.81
CA THR A 276 14.77 12.79 -4.04
C THR A 276 13.74 13.91 -4.02
N HIS A 277 14.06 15.09 -4.54
CA HIS A 277 13.13 16.24 -4.49
C HIS A 277 11.80 15.96 -5.19
N PHE A 278 11.79 15.04 -6.16
CA PHE A 278 10.66 14.59 -6.98
C PHE A 278 9.29 14.77 -6.29
N CYS A 279 8.56 15.83 -6.67
CA CYS A 279 7.36 16.24 -5.97
C CYS A 279 6.33 16.93 -6.88
N LYS A 280 5.23 16.27 -7.15
CA LYS A 280 4.18 16.84 -8.00
C LYS A 280 3.30 17.81 -7.21
N PRO A 281 3.17 19.09 -7.60
CA PRO A 281 2.30 20.04 -6.94
C PRO A 281 0.86 19.51 -6.81
N GLN A 282 0.35 19.48 -5.57
CA GLN A 282 -1.01 19.04 -5.26
C GLN A 282 -1.80 20.17 -4.62
N LYS A 283 -3.11 20.23 -4.89
CA LYS A 283 -4.03 21.04 -4.07
C LYS A 283 -4.39 20.24 -2.82
N GLN A 284 -3.97 20.72 -1.66
CA GLN A 284 -4.19 20.07 -0.37
C GLN A 284 -4.70 21.09 0.63
N HIS A 285 -5.46 20.63 1.61
CA HIS A 285 -5.96 21.45 2.70
C HIS A 285 -5.71 20.73 4.03
N ASP A 286 -5.68 21.48 5.12
CA ASP A 286 -5.65 20.91 6.47
C ASP A 286 -7.06 20.45 6.90
N GLU A 287 -7.23 20.01 8.15
CA GLU A 287 -8.51 19.52 8.65
C GLU A 287 -9.58 20.63 8.80
N TYR A 288 -9.16 21.90 8.77
CA TYR A 288 -10.02 23.08 8.83
C TYR A 288 -10.29 23.68 7.44
N GLY A 289 -9.87 23.02 6.37
CA GLY A 289 -10.07 23.49 5.00
C GLY A 289 -9.13 24.62 4.58
N ARG A 290 -8.06 24.91 5.34
CA ARG A 290 -7.07 25.92 4.96
C ARG A 290 -6.06 25.34 3.99
N PRO A 291 -5.62 26.10 2.97
CA PRO A 291 -4.69 25.58 1.97
C PRO A 291 -3.34 25.22 2.59
N LEU A 292 -2.83 24.05 2.21
CA LEU A 292 -1.49 23.59 2.53
C LEU A 292 -0.53 23.86 1.37
N PRO A 293 0.79 23.90 1.63
CA PRO A 293 1.80 23.95 0.57
C PRO A 293 1.60 22.79 -0.41
N PRO A 294 1.76 23.02 -1.72
CA PRO A 294 1.46 22.01 -2.74
C PRO A 294 2.48 20.87 -2.78
N CYS A 295 3.61 21.00 -2.08
CA CYS A 295 4.63 19.98 -1.97
C CYS A 295 5.12 19.84 -0.53
N ALA A 296 4.88 18.68 0.08
CA ALA A 296 5.34 18.38 1.44
C ALA A 296 6.87 18.32 1.53
N ARG A 297 7.54 17.68 0.57
CA ARG A 297 9.01 17.57 0.53
C ARG A 297 9.70 18.95 0.55
N SER A 298 9.30 19.82 -0.38
CA SER A 298 9.84 21.19 -0.48
C SER A 298 9.55 22.00 0.78
N TRP A 299 8.34 21.85 1.34
CA TRP A 299 7.96 22.60 2.53
C TRP A 299 8.78 22.19 3.75
N PHE A 300 8.83 20.90 4.07
CA PHE A 300 9.56 20.43 5.26
C PHE A 300 11.07 20.66 5.14
N ALA A 301 11.64 20.54 3.94
CA ALA A 301 13.05 20.88 3.70
C ALA A 301 13.32 22.38 3.92
N ARG A 302 12.39 23.26 3.53
CA ARG A 302 12.49 24.71 3.82
C ARG A 302 12.29 25.00 5.31
N LEU A 303 11.29 24.36 5.93
CA LEU A 303 11.00 24.53 7.35
C LEU A 303 12.22 24.16 8.20
N ALA A 304 12.93 23.09 7.84
CA ALA A 304 14.17 22.67 8.50
C ALA A 304 15.31 23.71 8.44
N ARG A 305 15.24 24.71 7.54
CA ARG A 305 16.21 25.82 7.48
C ARG A 305 15.80 27.03 8.30
N SER A 306 14.55 27.09 8.76
CA SER A 306 14.09 28.17 9.64
C SER A 306 14.74 28.05 11.03
N PRO A 307 14.88 29.14 11.80
CA PRO A 307 15.45 29.08 13.14
C PRO A 307 14.77 28.05 14.07
N GLN A 308 13.44 27.96 13.99
CA GLN A 308 12.65 27.02 14.81
C GLN A 308 12.75 25.58 14.28
N GLY A 309 12.78 25.40 12.96
CA GLY A 309 12.86 24.07 12.34
C GLY A 309 14.25 23.45 12.40
N ALA A 310 15.33 24.24 12.32
CA ALA A 310 16.71 23.74 12.34
C ALA A 310 17.06 22.99 13.63
N ALA A 311 16.42 23.35 14.75
CA ALA A 311 16.58 22.67 16.02
C ALA A 311 15.86 21.31 16.07
N ARG A 312 14.84 21.07 15.23
CA ARG A 312 13.89 19.96 15.35
C ARG A 312 13.80 19.05 14.13
N LEU A 313 14.27 19.52 12.97
CA LEU A 313 14.11 18.85 11.68
C LEU A 313 15.48 18.69 11.01
N ASP A 314 15.82 17.46 10.65
CA ASP A 314 16.92 17.09 9.78
C ASP A 314 16.35 16.55 8.46
N VAL A 315 15.78 17.46 7.66
CA VAL A 315 15.07 17.14 6.41
C VAL A 315 15.79 17.79 5.25
N LYS A 316 16.33 16.98 4.33
CA LYS A 316 17.05 17.47 3.14
C LYS A 316 16.72 16.63 1.91
N PRO A 317 16.62 17.24 0.71
CA PRO A 317 16.59 16.48 -0.53
C PRO A 317 17.96 15.81 -0.79
N LEU A 318 17.98 14.70 -1.51
CA LEU A 318 19.20 14.00 -1.94
C LEU A 318 19.79 14.63 -3.21
N ASN A 319 18.96 15.28 -4.00
CA ASN A 319 19.34 15.94 -5.23
C ASN A 319 18.62 17.29 -5.35
N VAL A 320 19.33 18.28 -5.87
CA VAL A 320 18.74 19.53 -6.36
C VAL A 320 18.68 19.37 -7.88
N VAL A 321 17.49 19.11 -8.42
CA VAL A 321 17.31 19.01 -9.87
C VAL A 321 17.19 20.44 -10.38
N ASN A 322 18.04 20.88 -11.33
CA ASN A 322 17.95 22.24 -11.90
C ASN A 322 17.07 22.29 -13.16
N ASP A 323 16.26 21.26 -13.38
CA ASP A 323 15.35 21.21 -14.52
C ASP A 323 14.10 22.03 -14.24
N THR A 324 14.09 23.26 -14.77
CA THR A 324 12.94 24.17 -14.70
C THR A 324 11.91 23.90 -15.79
N SER A 325 12.16 22.98 -16.72
CA SER A 325 11.24 22.66 -17.82
C SER A 325 10.04 21.84 -17.34
N ASP A 326 10.20 21.07 -16.25
CA ASP A 326 9.11 20.40 -15.55
C ASP A 326 8.71 21.20 -14.30
N PRO A 327 7.51 21.82 -14.29
CA PRO A 327 6.99 22.54 -13.13
C PRO A 327 6.88 21.66 -11.86
N SER A 328 6.80 20.33 -12.01
CA SER A 328 6.79 19.37 -10.92
C SER A 328 8.17 19.14 -10.30
N LEU A 329 9.24 19.46 -11.03
CA LEU A 329 10.59 19.47 -10.48
C LEU A 329 10.85 20.85 -9.87
N ALA A 330 10.59 21.94 -10.62
CA ALA A 330 10.90 23.32 -10.25
C ALA A 330 10.40 23.80 -8.87
N TYR A 331 9.28 23.26 -8.36
CA TYR A 331 8.63 23.80 -7.17
C TYR A 331 9.49 23.72 -5.89
N GLY A 332 9.92 24.89 -5.41
CA GLY A 332 10.61 25.06 -4.14
C GLY A 332 12.08 24.67 -4.13
N GLN A 333 12.69 24.40 -5.30
CA GLN A 333 14.09 23.96 -5.44
C GLN A 333 15.12 25.06 -5.19
N GLN A 334 14.80 26.30 -5.58
CA GLN A 334 15.73 27.44 -5.57
C GLN A 334 16.30 27.80 -4.18
N LEU A 335 15.81 27.16 -3.11
CA LEU A 335 16.16 27.45 -1.72
C LEU A 335 16.69 26.21 -0.95
N LEU A 336 16.97 25.11 -1.64
CA LEU A 336 17.30 23.83 -1.01
C LEU A 336 18.76 23.45 -1.22
N GLU A 337 19.35 22.86 -0.18
CA GLU A 337 20.68 22.24 -0.24
C GLU A 337 20.52 20.73 -0.17
N ALA A 338 21.30 20.01 -1.00
CA ALA A 338 21.33 18.56 -0.94
C ALA A 338 21.95 18.09 0.38
N GLY A 339 21.30 17.10 1.01
CA GLY A 339 21.86 16.36 2.12
C GLY A 339 22.67 15.16 1.62
N SER A 340 23.56 14.65 2.47
CA SER A 340 24.20 13.37 2.24
C SER A 340 23.17 12.23 2.23
N SER A 341 23.40 11.27 1.35
CA SER A 341 22.67 10.00 1.36
C SER A 341 23.00 9.25 2.65
N LEU A 342 21.97 8.70 3.29
CA LEU A 342 22.10 7.86 4.47
C LEU A 342 21.45 6.52 4.17
N PRO A 343 22.14 5.38 4.36
CA PRO A 343 21.56 4.06 4.17
C PRO A 343 20.29 3.90 5.00
N LEU A 344 19.27 3.26 4.42
CA LEU A 344 17.95 3.15 5.05
C LEU A 344 18.01 2.50 6.44
N ALA A 345 18.92 1.53 6.65
CA ALA A 345 19.11 0.88 7.94
C ALA A 345 19.57 1.86 9.06
N GLU A 346 20.32 2.90 8.69
CA GLU A 346 20.85 3.90 9.62
C GLU A 346 19.84 5.02 9.94
N HIS A 347 18.69 5.07 9.27
CA HIS A 347 17.62 6.02 9.61
C HIS A 347 17.09 5.75 11.03
N GLY A 348 17.28 4.52 11.52
CA GLY A 348 16.97 4.12 12.88
C GLY A 348 17.66 4.93 13.99
N GLN A 349 18.73 5.67 13.70
CA GLN A 349 19.36 6.53 14.71
C GLN A 349 18.49 7.74 15.12
N TYR A 350 17.40 8.01 14.39
CA TYR A 350 16.48 9.10 14.65
C TYR A 350 15.18 8.58 15.28
N ALA A 351 14.68 9.29 16.30
CA ALA A 351 13.46 8.89 17.00
C ALA A 351 12.21 9.11 16.13
N TYR A 352 12.24 10.09 15.23
CA TYR A 352 11.10 10.49 14.40
C TYR A 352 11.50 10.43 12.92
N LEU A 353 10.73 9.71 12.10
CA LEU A 353 10.94 9.57 10.66
C LEU A 353 9.78 10.23 9.91
N LEU A 354 10.09 11.27 9.14
CA LEU A 354 9.08 12.00 8.38
C LEU A 354 8.82 11.31 7.03
N ASP A 355 7.55 11.02 6.76
CA ASP A 355 7.08 10.44 5.51
C ASP A 355 6.26 11.47 4.71
N THR A 356 6.58 11.57 3.43
CA THR A 356 6.00 12.54 2.49
C THR A 356 5.75 11.91 1.13
N ASP A 357 4.72 12.38 0.44
CA ASP A 357 4.47 12.02 -0.95
C ASP A 357 5.61 12.49 -1.86
N GLY A 358 5.72 11.84 -3.02
CA GLY A 358 6.53 12.32 -4.13
C GLY A 358 5.64 12.81 -5.26
N PHE A 359 5.63 12.07 -6.36
CA PHE A 359 4.68 12.28 -7.46
C PHE A 359 3.27 11.81 -7.09
N THR A 360 3.19 10.68 -6.40
CA THR A 360 2.01 10.10 -5.74
C THR A 360 2.45 9.51 -4.39
N SER A 361 1.73 8.50 -3.87
CA SER A 361 2.08 7.82 -2.61
C SER A 361 3.51 7.27 -2.67
N ALA A 362 4.32 7.59 -1.66
CA ALA A 362 5.69 7.08 -1.58
C ALA A 362 5.71 5.65 -1.04
N TYR A 363 6.44 4.77 -1.73
CA TYR A 363 6.61 3.40 -1.27
C TYR A 363 7.42 3.26 0.04
N LYS A 364 8.10 4.33 0.48
CA LYS A 364 9.03 4.29 1.63
C LYS A 364 8.31 4.09 2.97
N LEU A 365 7.03 4.52 3.09
CA LEU A 365 6.28 4.50 4.35
C LEU A 365 6.34 3.14 5.07
N GLN A 366 6.03 2.04 4.39
CA GLN A 366 6.09 0.68 4.94
C GLN A 366 7.49 0.29 5.46
N GLN A 367 8.56 0.80 4.84
CA GLN A 367 9.93 0.56 5.32
C GLN A 367 10.23 1.40 6.56
N LEU A 368 9.74 2.64 6.64
CA LEU A 368 9.88 3.49 7.83
C LEU A 368 9.09 2.92 9.01
N LEU A 369 7.86 2.44 8.75
CA LEU A 369 7.04 1.77 9.75
C LEU A 369 7.76 0.56 10.35
N ALA A 370 8.45 -0.23 9.52
CA ALA A 370 9.20 -1.41 9.98
C ALA A 370 10.42 -1.10 10.87
N MET A 371 10.82 0.17 11.01
CA MET A 371 11.91 0.57 11.89
C MET A 371 11.42 0.81 13.32
N ASN A 372 12.33 0.74 14.28
CA ASN A 372 12.06 1.14 15.67
C ASN A 372 12.13 2.66 15.82
N SER A 373 11.38 3.40 15.02
CA SER A 373 11.30 4.86 15.04
C SER A 373 9.85 5.28 14.79
N LEU A 374 9.43 6.41 15.37
CA LEU A 374 8.07 6.89 15.22
C LEU A 374 7.90 7.57 13.87
N VAL A 375 7.00 7.04 13.03
CA VAL A 375 6.67 7.66 11.74
C VAL A 375 5.77 8.88 11.95
N LEU A 376 6.19 10.00 11.37
CA LEU A 376 5.37 11.20 11.17
C LEU A 376 4.90 11.21 9.72
N HIS A 377 3.64 10.88 9.47
CA HIS A 377 3.10 10.79 8.11
C HIS A 377 2.28 12.05 7.81
N HIS A 378 2.64 12.79 6.77
CA HIS A 378 1.83 13.95 6.38
C HIS A 378 0.45 13.52 5.89
N ARG A 379 -0.54 14.40 6.04
CA ARG A 379 -1.87 14.20 5.45
C ARG A 379 -1.78 14.15 3.93
N SER A 380 -1.77 12.94 3.38
CA SER A 380 -1.72 12.68 1.95
C SER A 380 -3.11 12.51 1.33
N PRO A 381 -3.38 13.02 0.11
CA PRO A 381 -4.53 12.63 -0.68
C PRO A 381 -4.36 11.26 -1.35
N TRP A 382 -3.14 10.71 -1.35
CA TRP A 382 -2.81 9.43 -1.95
C TRP A 382 -2.85 8.33 -0.89
N ARG A 383 -3.23 7.13 -1.32
CA ARG A 383 -3.19 5.92 -0.50
C ARG A 383 -2.73 4.72 -1.31
N SER A 384 -2.07 3.80 -0.63
CA SER A 384 -1.76 2.44 -1.11
C SER A 384 -2.58 1.39 -0.34
N TYR A 385 -2.50 0.13 -0.74
CA TYR A 385 -3.39 -0.97 -0.33
C TYR A 385 -3.50 -1.19 1.20
N TYR A 386 -2.49 -0.79 1.98
CA TYR A 386 -2.46 -0.95 3.44
C TYR A 386 -2.82 0.32 4.22
N HIS A 387 -2.88 1.49 3.57
CA HIS A 387 -3.06 2.76 4.29
C HIS A 387 -4.34 2.81 5.13
N PRO A 388 -5.51 2.32 4.65
CA PRO A 388 -6.72 2.36 5.48
C PRO A 388 -6.66 1.45 6.72
N SER A 389 -5.77 0.47 6.74
CA SER A 389 -5.52 -0.38 7.93
C SER A 389 -4.59 0.29 8.95
N LEU A 390 -3.95 1.41 8.61
CA LEU A 390 -3.13 2.19 9.53
C LEU A 390 -3.99 3.22 10.30
N ALA A 391 -4.21 2.95 11.58
CA ALA A 391 -4.82 3.92 12.49
C ALA A 391 -3.84 5.05 12.93
N PRO A 392 -4.22 6.34 12.77
CA PRO A 392 -3.49 7.48 13.32
C PRO A 392 -3.36 7.39 14.85
N PHE A 393 -2.22 7.82 15.39
CA PHE A 393 -1.84 7.73 16.82
C PHE A 393 -1.80 6.30 17.39
N VAL A 394 -2.01 5.28 16.56
CA VAL A 394 -1.77 3.88 16.89
C VAL A 394 -0.50 3.40 16.20
N HIS A 395 -0.36 3.62 14.89
CA HIS A 395 0.77 3.14 14.08
C HIS A 395 1.74 4.24 13.65
N TYR A 396 1.26 5.48 13.56
CA TYR A 396 2.02 6.66 13.13
C TYR A 396 1.39 7.91 13.73
N VAL A 397 2.07 9.05 13.67
CA VAL A 397 1.49 10.34 14.03
C VAL A 397 1.26 11.20 12.77
N PRO A 398 0.02 11.66 12.53
CA PRO A 398 -0.27 12.52 11.38
C PRO A 398 0.27 13.94 11.58
N VAL A 399 0.90 14.49 10.54
CA VAL A 399 1.27 15.92 10.43
C VAL A 399 0.49 16.59 9.31
N TRP A 400 0.50 17.92 9.24
CA TRP A 400 -0.36 18.72 8.35
C TRP A 400 -1.87 18.57 8.65
N ARG A 401 -2.19 18.30 9.91
CA ARG A 401 -3.58 18.26 10.38
C ARG A 401 -4.11 19.65 10.63
N SER A 402 -3.32 20.46 11.34
CA SER A 402 -3.78 21.71 11.94
C SER A 402 -3.04 22.94 11.46
N SER A 403 -1.92 22.77 10.75
CA SER A 403 -1.28 23.83 9.97
C SER A 403 -0.17 23.20 9.14
N ARG A 404 0.43 23.97 8.23
CA ARG A 404 1.62 23.57 7.47
C ARG A 404 2.87 23.32 8.34
N ASP A 405 2.88 23.79 9.59
CA ASP A 405 4.03 23.77 10.50
C ASP A 405 3.75 23.01 11.81
N ASP A 406 2.61 22.31 11.91
CA ASP A 406 2.17 21.65 13.14
C ASP A 406 3.12 20.57 13.64
N VAL A 407 4.01 20.06 12.78
CA VAL A 407 5.10 19.15 13.12
C VAL A 407 5.99 19.69 14.24
N LEU A 408 6.25 21.01 14.31
CA LEU A 408 7.17 21.57 15.31
C LEU A 408 6.59 21.43 16.72
N ARG A 409 5.36 21.90 16.91
CA ARG A 409 4.63 21.78 18.18
C ARG A 409 4.35 20.33 18.54
N LEU A 410 4.10 19.48 17.54
CA LEU A 410 3.91 18.05 17.77
C LEU A 410 5.18 17.40 18.30
N LEU A 411 6.35 17.72 17.75
CA LEU A 411 7.62 17.23 18.24
C LEU A 411 7.88 17.69 19.68
N ASP A 412 7.60 18.95 20.03
CA ASP A 412 7.69 19.44 21.43
C ASP A 412 6.82 18.60 22.38
N TRP A 413 5.60 18.30 21.95
CA TRP A 413 4.68 17.49 22.73
C TRP A 413 5.16 16.05 22.88
N LEU A 414 5.69 15.44 21.81
CA LEU A 414 6.19 14.05 21.84
C LEU A 414 7.38 13.87 22.79
N ASP A 415 8.24 14.88 22.95
CA ASP A 415 9.36 14.82 23.89
C ASP A 415 8.90 14.72 25.35
N HIS A 416 7.72 15.26 25.67
CA HIS A 416 7.09 15.14 26.99
C HIS A 416 6.23 13.86 27.13
N HIS A 417 6.07 13.10 26.04
CA HIS A 417 5.22 11.89 25.97
C HIS A 417 6.01 10.71 25.38
N ASP A 418 7.28 10.55 25.78
CA ASP A 418 8.19 9.56 25.19
C ASP A 418 7.65 8.11 25.25
N ALA A 419 7.03 7.72 26.35
CA ALA A 419 6.45 6.38 26.49
C ALA A 419 5.33 6.12 25.46
N LEU A 420 4.52 7.14 25.17
CA LEU A 420 3.50 7.08 24.11
C LEU A 420 4.16 7.04 22.74
N ALA A 421 5.14 7.91 22.47
CA ALA A 421 5.86 7.93 21.19
C ALA A 421 6.49 6.56 20.87
N ARG A 422 7.14 5.95 21.87
CA ARG A 422 7.72 4.61 21.77
C ARG A 422 6.67 3.52 21.54
N ARG A 423 5.48 3.65 22.13
CA ARG A 423 4.38 2.71 21.92
C ARG A 423 3.85 2.79 20.48
N ILE A 424 3.64 3.99 19.97
CA ILE A 424 3.18 4.19 18.58
C ILE A 424 4.22 3.66 17.58
N ALA A 425 5.51 3.93 17.81
CA ALA A 425 6.60 3.39 16.98
C ALA A 425 6.59 1.85 16.95
N ARG A 426 6.48 1.20 18.12
CA ARG A 426 6.42 -0.26 18.22
C ARG A 426 5.21 -0.85 17.51
N ASN A 427 4.04 -0.22 17.64
CA ASN A 427 2.83 -0.67 16.96
C ASN A 427 2.97 -0.57 15.43
N GLY A 428 3.53 0.53 14.91
CA GLY A 428 3.81 0.70 13.48
C GLY A 428 4.77 -0.38 12.95
N GLN A 429 5.84 -0.66 13.70
CA GLN A 429 6.80 -1.72 13.39
C GLN A 429 6.16 -3.11 13.39
N HIS A 430 5.38 -3.41 14.42
CA HIS A 430 4.67 -4.66 14.53
C HIS A 430 3.73 -4.88 13.34
N PHE A 431 2.89 -3.89 13.02
CA PHE A 431 1.98 -3.94 11.87
C PHE A 431 2.73 -4.17 10.56
N ALA A 432 3.79 -3.40 10.29
CA ALA A 432 4.55 -3.52 9.05
C ALA A 432 5.21 -4.89 8.91
N CYS A 433 5.82 -5.39 9.98
CA CYS A 433 6.53 -6.65 9.95
C CYS A 433 5.63 -7.89 10.06
N GLU A 434 4.38 -7.72 10.49
CA GLU A 434 3.39 -8.78 10.49
C GLU A 434 2.62 -8.84 9.18
N HIS A 435 2.13 -7.71 8.67
CA HIS A 435 1.18 -7.73 7.55
C HIS A 435 1.76 -7.29 6.20
N LEU A 436 2.84 -6.51 6.17
CA LEU A 436 3.35 -5.91 4.92
C LEU A 436 4.54 -6.64 4.30
N THR A 437 5.04 -7.68 4.96
CA THR A 437 6.10 -8.60 4.47
C THR A 437 5.59 -9.47 3.32
N GLN A 438 6.50 -10.18 2.63
CA GLN A 438 6.16 -11.04 1.49
C GLN A 438 4.95 -11.96 1.72
N PRO A 439 4.80 -12.70 2.85
CA PRO A 439 3.62 -13.55 3.07
C PRO A 439 2.29 -12.78 3.00
N GLY A 440 2.20 -11.62 3.67
CA GLY A 440 1.00 -10.78 3.65
C GLY A 440 0.70 -10.20 2.27
N ARG A 441 1.73 -9.83 1.52
CA ARG A 441 1.60 -9.38 0.12
C ARG A 441 1.05 -10.48 -0.79
N LEU A 442 1.58 -11.70 -0.69
CA LEU A 442 1.12 -12.84 -1.50
C LEU A 442 -0.34 -13.20 -1.18
N CYS A 443 -0.73 -13.15 0.11
CA CYS A 443 -2.12 -13.35 0.53
C CYS A 443 -3.06 -12.28 -0.05
N TYR A 444 -2.64 -11.01 -0.05
CA TYR A 444 -3.42 -9.95 -0.66
C TYR A 444 -3.56 -10.16 -2.17
N TRP A 445 -2.47 -10.53 -2.88
CA TRP A 445 -2.51 -10.85 -4.30
C TRP A 445 -3.43 -12.01 -4.63
N GLN A 446 -3.37 -13.11 -3.87
CA GLN A 446 -4.25 -14.25 -4.04
C GLN A 446 -5.71 -13.82 -3.98
N ARG A 447 -6.09 -13.10 -2.92
CA ARG A 447 -7.48 -12.65 -2.76
C ARG A 447 -7.90 -11.65 -3.84
N ALA A 448 -6.99 -10.79 -4.30
CA ALA A 448 -7.28 -9.83 -5.38
C ALA A 448 -7.59 -10.55 -6.70
N ILE A 449 -6.81 -11.58 -7.03
CA ILE A 449 -7.00 -12.40 -8.24
C ILE A 449 -8.30 -13.20 -8.15
N GLU A 450 -8.57 -13.84 -7.00
CA GLU A 450 -9.82 -14.57 -6.74
C GLU A 450 -11.04 -13.67 -6.97
N LEU A 451 -11.03 -12.45 -6.42
CA LEU A 451 -12.11 -11.48 -6.58
C LEU A 451 -12.24 -10.97 -8.01
N TYR A 452 -11.13 -10.80 -8.74
CA TYR A 452 -11.17 -10.38 -10.14
C TYR A 452 -11.76 -11.47 -11.04
N ALA A 453 -11.27 -12.71 -10.91
CA ALA A 453 -11.76 -13.87 -11.66
C ALA A 453 -13.27 -14.04 -11.49
N SER A 454 -13.74 -13.79 -10.27
CA SER A 454 -15.12 -13.74 -9.82
C SER A 454 -16.06 -12.83 -10.64
N LEU A 455 -15.51 -11.76 -11.22
CA LEU A 455 -16.24 -10.80 -12.04
C LEU A 455 -16.36 -11.25 -13.51
N GLN A 456 -15.59 -12.25 -13.95
CA GLN A 456 -15.55 -12.67 -15.35
C GLN A 456 -16.72 -13.59 -15.72
N ALA A 457 -17.33 -13.32 -16.87
CA ALA A 457 -18.44 -14.10 -17.44
C ALA A 457 -17.97 -15.05 -18.56
N TYR A 458 -16.67 -15.31 -18.65
CA TYR A 458 -16.06 -16.18 -19.64
C TYR A 458 -14.86 -16.91 -19.02
N THR A 459 -14.48 -18.05 -19.60
CA THR A 459 -13.25 -18.74 -19.23
C THR A 459 -12.09 -18.21 -20.08
N PRO A 460 -11.03 -17.67 -19.47
CA PRO A 460 -9.84 -17.23 -20.20
C PRO A 460 -9.23 -18.37 -21.04
N SER A 461 -8.71 -18.02 -22.22
CA SER A 461 -8.18 -18.99 -23.18
C SER A 461 -6.92 -18.48 -23.88
N LEU A 462 -5.87 -19.29 -23.87
CA LEU A 462 -4.63 -19.01 -24.61
C LEU A 462 -4.85 -18.95 -26.12
N ALA A 463 -5.77 -19.75 -26.67
CA ALA A 463 -6.08 -19.73 -28.11
C ALA A 463 -6.62 -18.37 -28.57
N ARG A 464 -7.26 -17.62 -27.67
CA ARG A 464 -7.77 -16.26 -27.92
C ARG A 464 -6.72 -15.18 -27.70
N ARG A 465 -5.55 -15.53 -27.18
CA ARG A 465 -4.43 -14.64 -26.86
C ARG A 465 -3.13 -15.20 -27.45
N PRO A 466 -3.00 -15.28 -28.79
CA PRO A 466 -1.85 -15.94 -29.44
C PRO A 466 -0.49 -15.30 -29.10
N ARG A 467 -0.47 -14.05 -28.61
CA ARG A 467 0.73 -13.34 -28.15
C ARG A 467 1.05 -13.53 -26.66
N ALA A 468 0.23 -14.30 -25.94
CA ALA A 468 0.44 -14.54 -24.52
C ALA A 468 1.77 -15.26 -24.29
N PHE A 469 2.53 -14.69 -23.36
CA PHE A 469 3.90 -15.10 -23.07
C PHE A 469 3.99 -15.65 -21.64
N PRO A 470 4.45 -16.90 -21.41
CA PRO A 470 4.46 -17.48 -20.08
C PRO A 470 5.49 -16.78 -19.17
N LEU A 471 5.07 -16.34 -17.99
CA LEU A 471 5.91 -15.56 -17.07
C LEU A 471 7.14 -16.34 -16.57
N ASP A 472 7.03 -17.68 -16.46
CA ASP A 472 8.13 -18.56 -16.08
C ASP A 472 9.24 -18.69 -17.14
N ALA A 473 8.99 -18.21 -18.37
CA ALA A 473 10.01 -18.10 -19.41
C ALA A 473 10.86 -16.81 -19.32
N LEU A 474 10.51 -15.86 -18.42
CA LEU A 474 11.40 -14.73 -18.13
C LEU A 474 12.52 -15.18 -17.19
N ASN A 475 13.77 -15.10 -17.67
CA ASN A 475 14.93 -15.15 -16.81
C ASN A 475 15.33 -13.73 -16.40
N ILE A 476 14.99 -13.33 -15.18
CA ILE A 476 15.26 -11.99 -14.65
C ILE A 476 16.61 -12.02 -13.95
N MET A 477 17.60 -11.34 -14.52
CA MET A 477 18.95 -11.19 -13.96
C MET A 477 19.14 -9.76 -13.43
N CYS A 478 19.02 -9.59 -12.11
CA CYS A 478 19.30 -8.30 -11.47
C CYS A 478 20.74 -8.23 -10.98
N ARG A 479 21.53 -7.27 -11.49
CA ARG A 479 22.85 -6.94 -10.93
C ARG A 479 22.66 -5.94 -9.79
N ILE A 480 23.08 -6.35 -8.59
CA ILE A 480 23.26 -5.46 -7.44
C ILE A 480 24.72 -4.98 -7.49
N ARG A 481 24.99 -3.93 -8.25
CA ARG A 481 26.15 -3.07 -8.00
C ARG A 481 25.61 -1.74 -7.50
N ASP A 482 26.38 -1.08 -6.64
CA ASP A 482 26.03 0.16 -5.94
C ASP A 482 24.98 1.00 -6.69
N GLN A 483 23.83 1.17 -6.05
CA GLN A 483 22.55 1.71 -6.58
C GLN A 483 22.66 2.60 -7.85
N PRO A 484 21.80 2.40 -8.87
CA PRO A 484 20.56 1.61 -8.85
C PRO A 484 20.73 0.15 -9.30
N ILE A 485 19.84 -0.73 -8.81
CA ILE A 485 19.69 -2.11 -9.29
C ILE A 485 19.33 -2.06 -10.78
N VAL A 486 20.18 -2.62 -11.63
CA VAL A 486 19.89 -2.80 -13.06
C VAL A 486 19.46 -4.25 -13.26
N CYS A 487 18.19 -4.45 -13.63
CA CYS A 487 17.67 -5.77 -13.99
C CYS A 487 17.67 -5.92 -15.50
N TYR A 488 18.40 -6.92 -15.98
CA TYR A 488 18.30 -7.43 -17.34
C TYR A 488 17.32 -8.59 -17.34
N TYR A 489 16.66 -8.82 -18.47
CA TYR A 489 15.86 -10.01 -18.66
C TYR A 489 16.20 -10.63 -20.00
N ASN A 490 16.40 -11.95 -19.99
CA ASN A 490 16.44 -12.73 -21.22
C ASN A 490 15.20 -13.62 -21.24
N VAL A 491 14.63 -13.77 -22.42
CA VAL A 491 13.45 -14.59 -22.64
C VAL A 491 13.90 -15.94 -23.18
N ARG A 492 13.60 -17.02 -22.45
CA ARG A 492 13.88 -18.39 -22.91
C ARG A 492 12.61 -19.00 -23.50
N LEU A 493 12.53 -19.09 -24.82
CA LEU A 493 11.40 -19.75 -25.50
C LEU A 493 11.83 -21.03 -26.21
N PRO A 494 10.93 -22.02 -26.37
CA PRO A 494 11.18 -23.17 -27.24
C PRO A 494 11.45 -22.70 -28.70
N THR A 495 12.39 -23.35 -29.37
CA THR A 495 12.75 -23.14 -30.80
C THR A 495 11.57 -23.25 -31.77
N GLU A 496 10.57 -24.08 -31.45
CA GLU A 496 9.32 -24.20 -32.20
C GLU A 496 8.17 -23.65 -31.34
N GLY A 497 7.39 -22.71 -31.87
CA GLY A 497 6.18 -22.20 -31.21
C GLY A 497 6.35 -20.90 -30.40
N ALA A 498 7.36 -20.07 -30.69
CA ALA A 498 7.42 -18.71 -30.16
C ALA A 498 6.15 -17.91 -30.53
N PRO A 499 5.59 -17.10 -29.61
CA PRO A 499 4.39 -16.30 -29.91
C PRO A 499 4.61 -15.33 -31.09
N PRO A 500 3.59 -15.03 -31.91
CA PRO A 500 3.71 -14.07 -33.01
C PRO A 500 4.21 -12.71 -32.53
N GLY A 501 5.21 -12.15 -33.23
CA GLY A 501 5.82 -10.86 -32.89
C GLY A 501 7.14 -10.97 -32.11
N TYR A 502 7.63 -12.19 -31.83
CA TYR A 502 8.96 -12.42 -31.28
C TYR A 502 9.94 -12.92 -32.35
N GLU A 503 11.19 -12.47 -32.27
CA GLU A 503 12.32 -12.91 -33.08
C GLU A 503 13.35 -13.55 -32.15
N CYS A 504 13.86 -14.73 -32.51
CA CYS A 504 14.75 -15.51 -31.67
C CYS A 504 16.18 -15.56 -32.26
N ALA A 505 17.20 -15.40 -31.42
CA ALA A 505 18.61 -15.61 -31.77
C ALA A 505 18.97 -17.10 -31.73
N LYS A 506 20.12 -17.42 -32.34
CA LYS A 506 20.70 -18.77 -32.37
C LYS A 506 20.75 -19.44 -30.97
N PRO A 507 20.72 -20.77 -30.91
CA PRO A 507 20.81 -21.53 -29.65
C PRO A 507 22.02 -21.12 -28.80
N ILE A 508 21.82 -20.99 -27.50
CA ILE A 508 22.91 -20.69 -26.54
C ILE A 508 23.92 -21.85 -26.59
N PRO A 509 25.19 -21.62 -26.95
CA PRO A 509 26.20 -22.67 -26.95
C PRO A 509 26.44 -23.19 -25.51
N ASN A 510 26.43 -24.51 -25.33
CA ASN A 510 26.78 -25.27 -24.11
C ASN A 510 25.70 -25.58 -23.04
N GLU A 511 24.39 -25.50 -23.33
CA GLU A 511 23.37 -26.08 -22.43
C GLU A 511 22.88 -27.48 -22.88
N ARG A 512 22.61 -28.37 -21.91
CA ARG A 512 22.08 -29.76 -22.06
C ARG A 512 20.67 -29.77 -22.72
N PRO A 513 20.17 -30.90 -23.24
CA PRO A 513 19.26 -30.92 -24.39
C PRO A 513 17.84 -30.41 -24.06
N GLY A 514 17.62 -29.15 -24.41
CA GLY A 514 16.33 -28.55 -24.72
C GLY A 514 16.61 -27.44 -25.74
N ARG A 515 15.99 -27.47 -26.92
CA ARG A 515 16.23 -26.44 -27.95
C ARG A 515 15.50 -25.15 -27.55
N PHE A 516 16.09 -24.35 -26.67
CA PHE A 516 15.61 -23.02 -26.31
C PHE A 516 16.46 -21.93 -26.98
N GLU A 517 15.82 -20.83 -27.38
CA GLU A 517 16.47 -19.66 -27.97
C GLU A 517 16.21 -18.40 -27.13
N GLU A 518 17.13 -17.44 -27.21
CA GLU A 518 16.91 -16.10 -26.67
C GLU A 518 16.04 -15.31 -27.64
N CYS A 519 14.87 -14.85 -27.19
CA CYS A 519 13.94 -14.14 -28.06
C CYS A 519 13.67 -12.70 -27.61
N TRP A 520 13.43 -11.80 -28.55
CA TRP A 520 13.01 -10.42 -28.29
C TRP A 520 11.74 -10.08 -29.08
N TYR A 521 10.96 -9.13 -28.57
CA TYR A 521 9.81 -8.63 -29.30
C TYR A 521 10.27 -7.77 -30.48
N LYS A 522 9.65 -7.93 -31.64
CA LYS A 522 9.97 -7.20 -32.87
C LYS A 522 9.81 -5.68 -32.64
N GLY A 523 10.94 -4.96 -32.63
CA GLY A 523 11.01 -3.52 -32.34
C GLY A 523 11.58 -3.15 -30.96
N ALA A 524 11.85 -4.11 -30.08
CA ALA A 524 12.72 -3.91 -28.92
C ALA A 524 14.18 -4.10 -29.36
N GLN A 525 15.09 -3.20 -28.97
CA GLN A 525 16.51 -3.43 -29.21
C GLN A 525 16.99 -4.58 -28.30
N PRO A 526 17.68 -5.61 -28.84
CA PRO A 526 18.31 -6.61 -27.99
C PRO A 526 19.29 -5.92 -27.04
N PRO A 527 19.37 -6.33 -25.76
CA PRO A 527 20.38 -5.80 -24.86
C PRO A 527 21.76 -6.03 -25.49
N ALA A 528 22.59 -4.99 -25.58
CA ALA A 528 24.00 -5.16 -25.91
C ALA A 528 24.63 -6.01 -24.78
N LEU A 529 24.95 -7.27 -25.11
CA LEU A 529 25.54 -8.24 -24.18
C LEU A 529 26.91 -7.78 -23.64
#